data_AF-A0A8J8MJB8-F1
#
_entry.id   AF-A0A8J8MJB8-F1
#
_cell.length_a   1.000
_cell.length_b   1.000
_cell.length_c   1.000
_cell.angle_alpha   90.00
_cell.angle_beta   90.00
_cell.angle_gamma   90.00
#
_symmetry.space_group_name_H-M   'P 1'
#
loop_
_entity.id
_entity.type
_entity.pdbx_description
1 polymer ?
#
loop_
_entity_poly.entity_id
_entity_poly.type
_entity_poly.pdbx_seq_one_letter_code
_entity_poly.pdbx_strand_id
1 'polypeptide(L)'
;MEFEINYNTVEESNMFLRSLWSKLRDNKKMGWQFFPYRDSKNKIVELGFVASPVLSCLYKVKVKYKIRGCIMKLIFESVGSGGDKSSDFDTLIKLISEAIDFSKEIKLSYRYMTYNSIGAGIDNYIGRNFEIVNHGKKFSTIFAIEGFDDKDVGSVLAKINTKVIDFLSTQTSHVIYTTTTVKKLPNSDRHNDFVSKNWVDTYPIIDNRMRIMESSIAVIDKIIRQDYNEDLEKYLDACRLFHTATKYTSFIYNIDHYDFKPVEYDLSFDEVANMLYMSSFEVLSTIMDSSVTKCKKCNQNIYSIRQKVIKLIENYSGGYMDKNSIDEYYKKRSAYVHSGNFFSNRSYYGGVSNPQLDKSDIGVVMQLPLVNLHALREVGGFIFREFLIKYFGF
;
A
#
# COMPACT_ATOMS: atom_id res chain seq x y z
N MET A 1 -1.17 -11.35 35.19
CA MET A 1 -1.88 -12.57 34.77
C MET A 1 -1.27 -13.02 33.45
N GLU A 2 -0.91 -14.29 33.31
CA GLU A 2 -0.31 -14.85 32.09
C GLU A 2 -1.17 -16.00 31.57
N PHE A 3 -1.34 -16.09 30.26
CA PHE A 3 -2.16 -17.08 29.58
C PHE A 3 -1.35 -17.74 28.46
N GLU A 4 -1.29 -19.07 28.46
CA GLU A 4 -0.62 -19.87 27.42
C GLU A 4 -1.52 -19.97 26.19
N ILE A 5 -0.97 -19.65 25.01
CA ILE A 5 -1.70 -19.66 23.73
C ILE A 5 -1.04 -20.62 22.73
N ASN A 6 0.29 -20.53 22.57
CA ASN A 6 1.12 -21.46 21.78
C ASN A 6 0.79 -21.58 20.27
N TYR A 7 0.50 -20.47 19.59
CA TYR A 7 0.42 -20.47 18.12
C TYR A 7 1.79 -20.47 17.45
N ASN A 8 1.85 -21.10 16.27
CA ASN A 8 3.09 -21.25 15.49
C ASN A 8 3.09 -20.45 14.20
N THR A 9 1.98 -19.82 13.85
CA THR A 9 1.83 -18.97 12.66
C THR A 9 1.43 -17.55 13.04
N VAL A 10 1.79 -16.59 12.18
CA VAL A 10 1.41 -15.18 12.31
C VAL A 10 -0.09 -15.02 12.07
N GLU A 11 -0.63 -15.82 11.16
CA GLU A 11 -2.03 -15.85 10.76
C GLU A 11 -2.92 -16.24 11.94
N GLU A 12 -2.64 -17.38 12.61
CA GLU A 12 -3.40 -17.83 13.79
C GLU A 12 -3.29 -16.80 14.94
N SER A 13 -2.09 -16.28 15.16
CA SER A 13 -1.85 -15.27 16.20
C SER A 13 -2.68 -14.01 15.97
N ASN A 14 -2.74 -13.53 14.72
CA ASN A 14 -3.54 -12.36 14.36
C ASN A 14 -5.04 -12.65 14.44
N MET A 15 -5.50 -13.83 14.00
CA MET A 15 -6.91 -14.22 14.09
C MET A 15 -7.39 -14.31 15.53
N PHE A 16 -6.58 -14.92 16.41
CA PHE A 16 -6.84 -14.94 17.84
C PHE A 16 -6.92 -13.55 18.45
N LEU A 17 -5.96 -12.65 18.16
CA LEU A 17 -6.01 -11.29 18.69
C LEU A 17 -7.23 -10.52 18.21
N ARG A 18 -7.60 -10.65 16.93
CA ARG A 18 -8.81 -10.02 16.37
C ARG A 18 -10.08 -10.51 17.09
N SER A 19 -10.19 -11.82 17.29
CA SER A 19 -11.28 -12.47 18.02
C SER A 19 -11.34 -12.04 19.50
N LEU A 20 -10.18 -12.00 20.18
CA LEU A 20 -10.12 -11.55 21.57
C LEU A 20 -10.50 -10.07 21.71
N TRP A 21 -10.04 -9.22 20.78
CA TRP A 21 -10.35 -7.78 20.82
C TRP A 21 -11.83 -7.48 20.54
N SER A 22 -12.52 -8.29 19.73
CA SER A 22 -13.98 -8.13 19.56
C SER A 22 -14.73 -8.51 20.83
N LYS A 23 -14.31 -9.58 21.50
CA LYS A 23 -14.86 -10.03 22.78
C LYS A 23 -14.62 -9.02 23.91
N LEU A 24 -13.42 -8.45 24.00
CA LEU A 24 -13.10 -7.38 24.96
C LEU A 24 -13.90 -6.10 24.73
N ARG A 25 -14.42 -5.86 23.52
CA ARG A 25 -15.31 -4.72 23.26
C ARG A 25 -16.73 -4.96 23.75
N ASP A 26 -17.22 -6.21 23.77
CA ASP A 26 -18.60 -6.58 24.14
C ASP A 26 -19.67 -5.69 23.45
N ASN A 27 -19.50 -5.43 22.15
CA ASN A 27 -20.36 -4.51 21.37
C ASN A 27 -20.43 -3.06 21.92
N LYS A 28 -19.57 -2.69 22.87
CA LYS A 28 -19.47 -1.38 23.51
C LYS A 28 -18.14 -0.69 23.15
N LYS A 29 -17.96 0.53 23.67
CA LYS A 29 -16.70 1.28 23.52
C LYS A 29 -15.65 0.71 24.48
N MET A 30 -14.50 0.33 23.94
CA MET A 30 -13.28 -0.05 24.67
C MET A 30 -12.24 1.06 24.48
N GLY A 31 -11.56 1.44 25.56
CA GLY A 31 -10.36 2.27 25.49
C GLY A 31 -9.18 1.40 25.08
N TRP A 32 -8.58 1.70 23.93
CA TRP A 32 -7.39 1.00 23.45
C TRP A 32 -6.33 2.02 23.05
N GLN A 33 -5.20 2.00 23.75
CA GLN A 33 -4.02 2.76 23.37
C GLN A 33 -2.99 1.79 22.80
N PHE A 34 -2.88 1.77 21.48
CA PHE A 34 -1.85 0.99 20.79
C PHE A 34 -0.50 1.72 20.86
N PHE A 35 0.47 1.12 21.54
CA PHE A 35 1.81 1.68 21.68
C PHE A 35 2.82 0.53 21.72
N PRO A 36 3.12 -0.08 20.56
CA PRO A 36 3.92 -1.29 20.53
C PRO A 36 5.39 -1.01 20.87
N TYR A 37 5.94 -1.77 21.82
CA TYR A 37 7.36 -1.73 22.17
C TYR A 37 7.93 -3.15 22.25
N ARG A 38 9.06 -3.40 21.58
CA ARG A 38 9.70 -4.72 21.57
C ARG A 38 10.90 -4.76 22.51
N ASP A 39 10.79 -5.56 23.56
CA ASP A 39 11.93 -6.03 24.33
C ASP A 39 12.50 -7.29 23.64
N SER A 40 13.56 -7.08 22.86
CA SER A 40 14.20 -8.15 22.10
C SER A 40 14.96 -9.14 22.99
N LYS A 41 15.43 -8.70 24.17
CA LYS A 41 16.19 -9.54 25.11
C LYS A 41 15.26 -10.55 25.78
N ASN A 42 14.09 -10.10 26.21
CA ASN A 42 13.11 -10.95 26.89
C ASN A 42 12.10 -11.59 25.94
N LYS A 43 12.18 -11.32 24.63
CA LYS A 43 11.24 -11.77 23.59
C LYS A 43 9.79 -11.42 23.93
N ILE A 44 9.59 -10.17 24.32
CA ILE A 44 8.28 -9.62 24.67
C ILE A 44 7.96 -8.45 23.74
N VAL A 45 6.71 -8.36 23.32
CA VAL A 45 6.13 -7.18 22.68
C VAL A 45 5.07 -6.63 23.63
N GLU A 46 5.29 -5.45 24.19
CA GLU A 46 4.22 -4.68 24.80
C GLU A 46 3.34 -4.16 23.67
N LEU A 47 2.04 -4.42 23.71
CA LEU A 47 1.08 -3.98 22.68
C LEU A 47 0.52 -2.59 23.02
N GLY A 48 0.33 -2.32 24.30
CA GLY A 48 -0.26 -1.08 24.79
C GLY A 48 -1.20 -1.31 25.98
N PHE A 49 -2.18 -0.44 26.14
CA PHE A 49 -3.09 -0.42 27.29
C PHE A 49 -4.54 -0.60 26.86
N VAL A 50 -5.26 -1.48 27.57
CA VAL A 50 -6.67 -1.76 27.37
C VAL A 50 -7.49 -1.41 28.61
N ALA A 51 -8.52 -0.59 28.41
CA ALA A 51 -9.61 -0.36 29.34
C ALA A 51 -10.88 -0.90 28.69
N SER A 52 -11.42 -1.98 29.25
CA SER A 52 -12.58 -2.67 28.69
C SER A 52 -13.76 -2.58 29.66
N PRO A 53 -15.01 -2.46 29.17
CA PRO A 53 -16.20 -2.44 30.02
C PRO A 53 -16.43 -3.76 30.77
N VAL A 54 -15.77 -4.85 30.38
CA VAL A 54 -15.86 -6.15 31.07
C VAL A 54 -14.70 -6.40 32.04
N LEU A 55 -13.82 -5.41 32.25
CA LEU A 55 -12.70 -5.49 33.18
C LEU A 55 -12.80 -4.38 34.23
N SER A 56 -12.38 -4.69 35.46
CA SER A 56 -12.47 -3.78 36.60
C SER A 56 -11.40 -2.68 36.61
N CYS A 57 -10.29 -2.87 35.88
CA CYS A 57 -9.21 -1.89 35.82
C CYS A 57 -8.52 -1.81 34.45
N LEU A 58 -7.59 -0.86 34.32
CA LEU A 58 -6.73 -0.70 33.14
C LEU A 58 -5.64 -1.77 33.14
N TYR A 59 -5.46 -2.43 31.99
CA TYR A 59 -4.42 -3.43 31.80
C TYR A 59 -3.40 -3.01 30.75
N LYS A 60 -2.12 -3.19 31.06
CA LYS A 60 -1.06 -3.26 30.07
C LYS A 60 -1.02 -4.67 29.48
N VAL A 61 -1.08 -4.76 28.16
CA VAL A 61 -1.11 -6.04 27.43
C VAL A 61 0.23 -6.30 26.77
N LYS A 62 0.78 -7.50 26.99
CA LYS A 62 2.05 -7.94 26.39
C LYS A 62 1.91 -9.32 25.76
N VAL A 63 2.68 -9.56 24.71
CA VAL A 63 2.84 -10.87 24.07
C VAL A 63 4.26 -11.35 24.28
N LYS A 64 4.41 -12.57 24.80
CA LYS A 64 5.69 -13.29 24.80
C LYS A 64 5.73 -14.22 23.59
N TYR A 65 6.87 -14.28 22.90
CA TYR A 65 7.01 -15.06 21.68
C TYR A 65 8.27 -15.94 21.68
N LYS A 66 8.18 -17.08 20.99
CA LYS A 66 9.35 -17.91 20.64
C LYS A 66 9.78 -17.67 19.20
N ILE A 67 8.81 -17.68 18.29
CA ILE A 67 8.94 -17.33 16.87
C ILE A 67 8.43 -15.90 16.71
N ARG A 68 9.15 -15.04 15.97
CA ARG A 68 8.73 -13.64 15.77
C ARG A 68 7.35 -13.61 15.11
N GLY A 69 6.46 -12.78 15.65
CA GLY A 69 5.08 -12.64 15.16
C GLY A 69 4.11 -13.71 15.68
N CYS A 70 4.57 -14.74 16.39
CA CYS A 70 3.73 -15.82 16.89
C CYS A 70 3.55 -15.75 18.42
N ILE A 71 2.32 -15.85 18.91
CA ILE A 71 2.00 -15.71 20.33
C ILE A 71 2.27 -17.03 21.06
N MET A 72 3.22 -17.01 21.99
CA MET A 72 3.40 -18.09 22.96
C MET A 72 2.54 -17.82 24.20
N LYS A 73 2.67 -16.63 24.79
CA LYS A 73 1.85 -16.20 25.94
C LYS A 73 1.26 -14.82 25.75
N LEU A 74 0.07 -14.63 26.30
CA LEU A 74 -0.56 -13.32 26.46
C LEU A 74 -0.53 -12.91 27.93
N ILE A 75 -0.10 -11.69 28.22
CA ILE A 75 0.11 -11.19 29.58
C ILE A 75 -0.71 -9.93 29.79
N PHE A 76 -1.51 -9.92 30.85
CA PHE A 76 -2.25 -8.77 31.34
C PHE A 76 -1.66 -8.31 32.67
N GLU A 77 -1.12 -7.10 32.70
CA GLU A 77 -0.54 -6.46 33.88
C GLU A 77 -1.41 -5.29 34.32
N SER A 78 -2.03 -5.40 35.50
CA SER A 78 -2.90 -4.37 36.06
C SER A 78 -2.13 -3.08 36.32
N VAL A 79 -2.65 -1.96 35.83
CA VAL A 79 -2.10 -0.63 36.05
C VAL A 79 -2.91 0.04 37.15
N GLY A 80 -2.38 0.00 38.39
CA GLY A 80 -3.03 0.56 39.58
C GLY A 80 -3.43 -0.49 40.63
N SER A 81 -3.88 0.01 41.78
CA SER A 81 -4.16 -0.78 43.00
C SER A 81 -5.65 -0.97 43.32
N GLY A 82 -6.58 -0.56 42.43
CA GLY A 82 -8.00 -0.36 42.78
C GLY A 82 -9.05 -1.25 42.10
N GLY A 83 -8.73 -2.46 41.62
CA GLY A 83 -9.71 -3.35 40.95
C GLY A 83 -9.73 -4.78 41.52
N ASP A 84 -10.85 -5.49 41.36
CA ASP A 84 -10.98 -6.90 41.72
C ASP A 84 -10.28 -7.78 40.67
N LYS A 85 -9.00 -8.06 40.94
CA LYS A 85 -8.15 -8.88 40.07
C LYS A 85 -8.62 -10.32 39.95
N SER A 86 -9.39 -10.85 40.92
CA SER A 86 -9.87 -12.23 40.88
C SER A 86 -10.99 -12.36 39.85
N SER A 87 -11.98 -11.46 39.91
CA SER A 87 -13.08 -11.42 38.93
C SER A 87 -12.59 -11.17 37.50
N ASP A 88 -11.58 -10.30 37.33
CA ASP A 88 -10.98 -10.04 36.02
C ASP A 88 -10.23 -11.27 35.47
N PHE A 89 -9.57 -12.05 36.33
CA PHE A 89 -8.86 -13.26 35.90
C PHE A 89 -9.84 -14.28 35.31
N ASP A 90 -10.94 -14.58 36.01
CA ASP A 90 -11.97 -15.51 35.53
C ASP A 90 -12.61 -15.03 34.23
N THR A 91 -12.87 -13.72 34.14
CA THR A 91 -13.40 -13.09 32.93
C THR A 91 -12.42 -13.24 31.75
N LEU A 92 -11.14 -12.94 31.96
CA LEU A 92 -10.12 -13.08 30.92
C LEU A 92 -9.93 -14.54 30.48
N ILE A 93 -9.95 -15.51 31.40
CA ILE A 93 -9.92 -16.95 31.06
C ILE A 93 -11.07 -17.27 30.10
N LYS A 94 -12.30 -16.86 30.43
CA LYS A 94 -13.47 -17.10 29.60
C LYS A 94 -13.29 -16.50 28.21
N LEU A 95 -12.98 -15.20 28.12
CA LEU A 95 -12.85 -14.50 26.84
C LEU A 95 -11.72 -15.09 25.98
N ILE A 96 -10.59 -15.46 26.58
CA ILE A 96 -9.47 -16.11 25.87
C ILE A 96 -9.88 -17.50 25.38
N SER A 97 -10.56 -18.29 26.20
CA SER A 97 -11.02 -19.64 25.81
C SER A 97 -11.97 -19.58 24.61
N GLU A 98 -12.89 -18.61 24.59
CA GLU A 98 -13.78 -18.40 23.45
C GLU A 98 -13.04 -17.83 22.23
N ALA A 99 -12.01 -17.00 22.45
CA ALA A 99 -11.25 -16.40 21.35
C ALA A 99 -10.35 -17.40 20.61
N ILE A 100 -9.93 -18.48 21.28
CA ILE A 100 -9.13 -19.56 20.68
C ILE A 100 -9.92 -20.27 19.56
N ASP A 101 -11.24 -20.42 19.71
CA ASP A 101 -12.12 -21.05 18.70
C ASP A 101 -12.69 -20.02 17.70
N PHE A 102 -11.81 -19.13 17.23
CA PHE A 102 -12.19 -18.02 16.35
C PHE A 102 -12.85 -18.48 15.03
N SER A 103 -12.63 -19.72 14.60
CA SER A 103 -13.19 -20.28 13.37
C SER A 103 -14.72 -20.32 13.36
N LYS A 104 -15.37 -20.45 14.53
CA LYS A 104 -16.82 -20.49 14.68
C LYS A 104 -17.48 -19.12 14.72
N GLU A 105 -16.70 -18.08 15.01
CA GLU A 105 -17.19 -16.72 15.26
C GLU A 105 -17.03 -15.80 14.06
N ILE A 106 -16.23 -16.20 13.07
CA ILE A 106 -15.97 -15.39 11.89
C ILE A 106 -17.24 -15.26 11.04
N LYS A 107 -17.54 -14.03 10.61
CA LYS A 107 -18.72 -13.73 9.80
C LYS A 107 -18.33 -12.96 8.56
N LEU A 108 -19.00 -13.28 7.46
CA LEU A 108 -18.87 -12.52 6.22
C LEU A 108 -19.68 -11.22 6.33
N SER A 109 -19.03 -10.09 6.06
CA SER A 109 -19.59 -8.76 6.12
C SER A 109 -19.38 -8.05 4.79
N TYR A 110 -20.47 -7.49 4.24
CA TYR A 110 -20.41 -6.71 3.01
C TYR A 110 -20.16 -5.23 3.36
N ARG A 111 -19.11 -4.67 2.77
CA ARG A 111 -18.70 -3.28 2.97
C ARG A 111 -18.62 -2.55 1.65
N TYR A 112 -18.90 -1.26 1.68
CA TYR A 112 -19.00 -0.45 0.49
C TYR A 112 -18.06 0.74 0.59
N MET A 113 -17.34 1.02 -0.50
CA MET A 113 -16.44 2.17 -0.62
C MET A 113 -16.65 2.88 -1.94
N THR A 114 -16.55 4.21 -1.95
CA THR A 114 -16.62 5.02 -3.17
C THR A 114 -15.29 5.70 -3.43
N TYR A 115 -14.95 5.77 -4.71
CA TYR A 115 -13.70 6.30 -5.22
C TYR A 115 -13.96 7.35 -6.28
N ASN A 116 -13.06 8.32 -6.32
CA ASN A 116 -12.88 9.18 -7.46
C ASN A 116 -11.59 8.79 -8.19
N SER A 117 -11.57 9.07 -9.47
CA SER A 117 -10.39 8.98 -10.30
C SER A 117 -10.29 10.19 -11.22
N ILE A 118 -9.07 10.56 -11.58
CA ILE A 118 -8.82 11.57 -12.60
C ILE A 118 -9.10 10.94 -13.97
N GLY A 119 -9.82 11.64 -14.85
CA GLY A 119 -10.18 11.14 -16.19
C GLY A 119 -11.54 10.44 -16.24
N ALA A 120 -11.60 9.17 -15.87
CA ALA A 120 -12.79 8.31 -15.96
C ALA A 120 -12.90 7.38 -14.74
N GLY A 121 -14.08 6.86 -14.39
CA GLY A 121 -14.24 5.81 -13.38
C GLY A 121 -13.85 4.44 -13.94
N ILE A 122 -13.52 3.49 -13.07
CA ILE A 122 -13.28 2.08 -13.47
C ILE A 122 -14.59 1.45 -13.90
N ASP A 123 -14.56 0.66 -14.98
CA ASP A 123 -15.72 -0.08 -15.50
C ASP A 123 -16.30 -1.06 -14.46
N ASN A 124 -17.44 -1.68 -14.78
CA ASN A 124 -18.02 -2.69 -13.91
C ASN A 124 -17.17 -3.96 -13.92
N TYR A 125 -16.95 -4.55 -12.75
CA TYR A 125 -16.24 -5.82 -12.62
C TYR A 125 -16.75 -6.65 -11.45
N ILE A 126 -16.67 -7.97 -11.58
CA ILE A 126 -17.04 -8.93 -10.55
C ILE A 126 -15.89 -9.89 -10.31
N GLY A 127 -15.46 -9.95 -9.05
CA GLY A 127 -14.58 -10.99 -8.52
C GLY A 127 -15.31 -11.89 -7.54
N ARG A 128 -14.56 -12.76 -6.86
CA ARG A 128 -15.15 -13.69 -5.86
C ARG A 128 -15.55 -12.98 -4.58
N ASN A 129 -14.78 -11.98 -4.16
CA ASN A 129 -14.97 -11.27 -2.89
C ASN A 129 -15.24 -9.77 -3.10
N PHE A 130 -15.50 -9.34 -4.34
CA PHE A 130 -15.82 -7.95 -4.61
C PHE A 130 -16.63 -7.74 -5.89
N GLU A 131 -17.21 -6.55 -5.97
CA GLU A 131 -17.85 -6.01 -7.15
C GLU A 131 -17.47 -4.53 -7.31
N ILE A 132 -17.04 -4.12 -8.51
CA ILE A 132 -16.82 -2.73 -8.90
C ILE A 132 -18.03 -2.27 -9.70
N VAL A 133 -18.57 -1.10 -9.34
CA VAL A 133 -19.70 -0.46 -10.02
C VAL A 133 -19.31 0.94 -10.46
N ASN A 134 -19.36 1.19 -11.77
CA ASN A 134 -19.06 2.47 -12.38
C ASN A 134 -20.22 3.47 -12.18
N HIS A 135 -19.85 4.73 -11.91
CA HIS A 135 -20.74 5.88 -11.77
C HIS A 135 -20.22 7.08 -12.57
N GLY A 136 -19.78 6.84 -13.82
CA GLY A 136 -19.15 7.85 -14.67
C GLY A 136 -17.71 8.12 -14.24
N LYS A 137 -17.43 9.33 -13.72
CA LYS A 137 -16.09 9.72 -13.20
C LYS A 137 -15.77 9.16 -11.79
N LYS A 138 -16.74 8.45 -11.20
CA LYS A 138 -16.61 7.78 -9.91
C LYS A 138 -16.88 6.31 -10.10
N PHE A 139 -16.43 5.51 -9.14
CA PHE A 139 -16.83 4.12 -9.06
C PHE A 139 -16.89 3.71 -7.59
N SER A 140 -17.52 2.57 -7.32
CA SER A 140 -17.63 2.02 -5.99
C SER A 140 -17.22 0.58 -5.97
N THR A 141 -16.74 0.11 -4.83
CA THR A 141 -16.43 -1.30 -4.62
C THR A 141 -17.20 -1.82 -3.43
N ILE A 142 -17.90 -2.94 -3.66
CA ILE A 142 -18.51 -3.77 -2.62
C ILE A 142 -17.49 -4.85 -2.29
N PHE A 143 -17.09 -4.97 -1.02
CA PHE A 143 -16.16 -5.97 -0.51
C PHE A 143 -16.90 -6.98 0.35
N ALA A 144 -16.64 -8.26 0.16
CA ALA A 144 -17.02 -9.33 1.08
C ALA A 144 -15.82 -9.61 2.00
N ILE A 145 -15.93 -9.24 3.28
CA ILE A 145 -14.84 -9.28 4.26
C ILE A 145 -15.22 -10.12 5.46
N GLU A 146 -14.35 -11.04 5.83
CA GLU A 146 -14.48 -11.83 7.04
C GLU A 146 -13.98 -11.07 8.28
N GLY A 147 -14.80 -11.04 9.34
CA GLY A 147 -14.42 -10.46 10.61
C GLY A 147 -15.33 -10.82 11.77
N PHE A 148 -14.99 -10.31 12.95
CA PHE A 148 -15.64 -10.68 14.21
C PHE A 148 -16.67 -9.66 14.69
N ASP A 149 -16.44 -8.38 14.43
CA ASP A 149 -17.37 -7.28 14.70
C ASP A 149 -17.15 -6.11 13.72
N ASP A 150 -17.98 -5.07 13.82
CA ASP A 150 -17.92 -3.93 12.90
C ASP A 150 -16.58 -3.18 12.94
N LYS A 151 -15.93 -3.12 14.12
CA LYS A 151 -14.64 -2.43 14.29
C LYS A 151 -13.49 -3.22 13.67
N ASP A 152 -13.50 -4.54 13.84
CA ASP A 152 -12.57 -5.46 13.21
C ASP A 152 -12.69 -5.41 11.69
N VAL A 153 -13.92 -5.57 11.16
CA VAL A 153 -14.18 -5.48 9.72
C VAL A 153 -13.75 -4.12 9.16
N GLY A 154 -14.01 -3.02 9.88
CA GLY A 154 -13.56 -1.69 9.47
C GLY A 154 -12.04 -1.54 9.41
N SER A 155 -11.32 -2.12 10.36
CA SER A 155 -9.84 -2.14 10.38
C SER A 155 -9.28 -2.94 9.21
N VAL A 156 -9.84 -4.13 8.96
CA VAL A 156 -9.45 -5.00 7.83
C VAL A 156 -9.75 -4.33 6.50
N LEU A 157 -10.92 -3.71 6.35
CA LEU A 157 -11.29 -2.94 5.16
C LEU A 157 -10.29 -1.81 4.90
N ALA A 158 -9.89 -1.05 5.92
CA ALA A 158 -8.93 0.05 5.74
C ALA A 158 -7.57 -0.45 5.18
N LYS A 159 -7.10 -1.60 5.67
CA LYS A 159 -5.87 -2.25 5.18
C LYS A 159 -6.02 -2.72 3.72
N ILE A 160 -7.09 -3.43 3.41
CA ILE A 160 -7.38 -3.96 2.06
C ILE A 160 -7.60 -2.83 1.06
N ASN A 161 -8.43 -1.85 1.41
CA ASN A 161 -8.81 -0.72 0.57
C ASN A 161 -7.60 0.05 0.04
N THR A 162 -6.62 0.32 0.93
CA THR A 162 -5.39 1.03 0.54
C THR A 162 -4.62 0.24 -0.53
N LYS A 163 -4.43 -1.07 -0.32
CA LYS A 163 -3.74 -1.95 -1.28
C LYS A 163 -4.50 -2.07 -2.61
N VAL A 164 -5.83 -2.17 -2.57
CA VAL A 164 -6.67 -2.23 -3.79
C VAL A 164 -6.56 -0.94 -4.60
N ILE A 165 -6.62 0.23 -3.95
CA ILE A 165 -6.44 1.51 -4.63
C ILE A 165 -5.05 1.60 -5.27
N ASP A 166 -4.00 1.32 -4.49
CA ASP A 166 -2.62 1.41 -4.97
C ASP A 166 -2.37 0.48 -6.17
N PHE A 167 -2.93 -0.73 -6.11
CA PHE A 167 -2.90 -1.68 -7.20
C PHE A 167 -3.66 -1.18 -8.43
N LEU A 168 -4.94 -0.81 -8.28
CA LEU A 168 -5.77 -0.32 -9.38
C LEU A 168 -5.17 0.91 -10.06
N SER A 169 -4.67 1.87 -9.29
CA SER A 169 -3.98 3.05 -9.81
C SER A 169 -2.76 2.70 -10.65
N THR A 170 -2.03 1.65 -10.25
CA THR A 170 -0.88 1.16 -11.02
C THR A 170 -1.32 0.44 -12.29
N GLN A 171 -2.37 -0.38 -12.21
CA GLN A 171 -2.90 -1.10 -13.39
C GLN A 171 -3.47 -0.13 -14.43
N THR A 172 -4.05 0.98 -14.01
CA THR A 172 -4.61 1.99 -14.91
C THR A 172 -3.67 3.14 -15.23
N SER A 173 -2.54 3.29 -14.53
CA SER A 173 -1.66 4.48 -14.58
C SER A 173 -2.35 5.79 -14.13
N HIS A 174 -3.51 5.72 -13.44
CA HIS A 174 -4.29 6.88 -13.04
C HIS A 174 -4.34 7.03 -11.51
N VAL A 175 -4.55 8.26 -11.03
CA VAL A 175 -4.76 8.51 -9.60
C VAL A 175 -6.17 8.11 -9.19
N ILE A 176 -6.27 7.27 -8.17
CA ILE A 176 -7.51 6.87 -7.52
C ILE A 176 -7.45 7.25 -6.05
N TYR A 177 -8.53 7.83 -5.53
CA TYR A 177 -8.63 8.20 -4.12
C TYR A 177 -10.03 7.94 -3.57
N THR A 178 -10.09 7.53 -2.31
CA THR A 178 -11.35 7.32 -1.59
C THR A 178 -12.02 8.67 -1.31
N THR A 179 -13.33 8.76 -1.51
CA THR A 179 -14.07 10.00 -1.23
C THR A 179 -15.02 9.92 -0.07
N THR A 180 -15.88 8.89 0.01
CA THR A 180 -16.79 8.67 1.16
C THR A 180 -17.32 7.24 1.17
N THR A 181 -17.84 6.82 2.33
CA THR A 181 -18.64 5.60 2.49
C THR A 181 -20.12 5.96 2.28
N VAL A 182 -20.75 5.48 1.20
CA VAL A 182 -22.20 5.63 1.00
C VAL A 182 -22.92 4.38 1.55
N LYS A 183 -24.15 4.55 2.04
CA LYS A 183 -24.93 3.46 2.68
C LYS A 183 -25.77 2.62 1.71
N LYS A 184 -25.83 2.94 0.41
CA LYS A 184 -26.76 2.29 -0.53
C LYS A 184 -26.01 1.55 -1.63
N LEU A 185 -26.37 0.28 -1.81
CA LEU A 185 -25.92 -0.56 -2.92
C LEU A 185 -26.46 0.03 -4.23
N PRO A 186 -25.60 0.43 -5.18
CA PRO A 186 -26.05 0.80 -6.51
C PRO A 186 -26.53 -0.45 -7.27
N ASN A 187 -27.50 -0.27 -8.18
CA ASN A 187 -27.82 -1.29 -9.17
C ASN A 187 -26.63 -1.42 -10.14
N SER A 188 -26.22 -2.65 -10.45
CA SER A 188 -25.10 -2.93 -11.34
C SER A 188 -25.53 -3.72 -12.57
N ASP A 189 -25.06 -3.27 -13.74
CA ASP A 189 -24.98 -4.14 -14.91
C ASP A 189 -23.74 -5.02 -14.77
N ARG A 190 -23.97 -6.29 -14.46
CA ARG A 190 -22.95 -7.28 -14.13
C ARG A 190 -22.25 -7.79 -15.40
N HIS A 191 -21.08 -7.24 -15.69
CA HIS A 191 -20.22 -7.69 -16.79
C HIS A 191 -18.74 -7.43 -16.47
N ASN A 192 -17.85 -8.06 -17.21
CA ASN A 192 -16.40 -7.88 -17.12
C ASN A 192 -15.85 -7.56 -18.52
N ASP A 193 -15.59 -6.29 -18.80
CA ASP A 193 -14.98 -5.88 -20.06
C ASP A 193 -13.49 -5.58 -19.86
N PHE A 194 -12.63 -6.51 -20.26
CA PHE A 194 -11.19 -6.41 -20.03
C PHE A 194 -10.45 -5.64 -21.12
N VAL A 195 -9.32 -5.04 -20.76
CA VAL A 195 -8.34 -4.49 -21.71
C VAL A 195 -7.17 -5.44 -21.89
N SER A 196 -6.56 -5.43 -23.08
CA SER A 196 -5.29 -6.12 -23.30
C SER A 196 -4.16 -5.49 -22.47
N LYS A 197 -3.06 -6.20 -22.29
CA LYS A 197 -1.88 -5.68 -21.57
C LYS A 197 -1.03 -4.68 -22.37
N ASN A 198 -1.15 -4.71 -23.69
CA ASN A 198 -0.26 -4.02 -24.63
C ASN A 198 -0.69 -2.56 -24.86
N TRP A 199 -0.61 -1.73 -23.82
CA TRP A 199 -0.87 -0.30 -23.96
C TRP A 199 0.01 0.55 -23.03
N VAL A 200 0.28 1.76 -23.51
CA VAL A 200 0.99 2.86 -22.85
C VAL A 200 0.21 4.14 -23.18
N ASP A 201 0.27 5.17 -22.33
CA ASP A 201 -0.47 6.44 -22.50
C ASP A 201 -1.99 6.27 -22.31
N THR A 202 -2.81 7.31 -22.60
CA THR A 202 -4.28 7.49 -22.39
C THR A 202 -5.24 6.30 -22.52
N TYR A 203 -4.78 5.14 -23.00
CA TYR A 203 -5.38 3.85 -22.64
C TYR A 203 -5.24 3.62 -21.11
N PRO A 204 -6.13 2.87 -20.42
CA PRO A 204 -7.14 1.98 -20.92
C PRO A 204 -8.54 2.62 -20.84
N ILE A 205 -8.65 3.92 -21.09
CA ILE A 205 -9.96 4.59 -21.14
C ILE A 205 -10.64 4.24 -22.47
N ILE A 206 -11.65 3.37 -22.42
CA ILE A 206 -12.46 2.97 -23.57
C ILE A 206 -13.91 3.32 -23.23
N ASP A 207 -14.61 4.00 -24.13
CA ASP A 207 -15.99 4.46 -23.93
C ASP A 207 -16.18 5.30 -22.64
N ASN A 208 -15.20 6.15 -22.31
CA ASN A 208 -15.13 6.95 -21.08
C ASN A 208 -15.11 6.13 -19.78
N ARG A 209 -14.63 4.88 -19.83
CA ARG A 209 -14.45 4.00 -18.67
C ARG A 209 -13.03 3.44 -18.65
N MET A 210 -12.41 3.46 -17.48
CA MET A 210 -11.11 2.79 -17.29
C MET A 210 -11.32 1.29 -17.22
N ARG A 211 -10.69 0.55 -18.13
CA ARG A 211 -10.70 -0.92 -18.10
C ARG A 211 -9.43 -1.48 -17.46
N ILE A 212 -9.56 -2.62 -16.78
CA ILE A 212 -8.44 -3.36 -16.18
C ILE A 212 -8.24 -4.70 -16.89
N MET A 213 -7.10 -5.34 -16.64
CA MET A 213 -6.81 -6.67 -17.18
C MET A 213 -7.54 -7.75 -16.37
N GLU A 214 -7.79 -8.90 -16.98
CA GLU A 214 -8.39 -10.05 -16.28
C GLU A 214 -7.60 -10.47 -15.03
N SER A 215 -6.26 -10.50 -15.14
CA SER A 215 -5.33 -10.78 -14.04
C SER A 215 -5.52 -9.84 -12.84
N SER A 216 -6.04 -8.63 -13.05
CA SER A 216 -6.32 -7.68 -11.98
C SER A 216 -7.40 -8.18 -11.02
N ILE A 217 -8.40 -8.90 -11.52
CA ILE A 217 -9.47 -9.48 -10.69
C ILE A 217 -8.90 -10.51 -9.72
N ALA A 218 -8.05 -11.41 -10.22
CA ALA A 218 -7.41 -12.44 -9.42
C ALA A 218 -6.53 -11.84 -8.31
N VAL A 219 -5.79 -10.77 -8.60
CA VAL A 219 -4.96 -10.07 -7.62
C VAL A 219 -5.82 -9.36 -6.57
N ILE A 220 -6.88 -8.64 -6.97
CA ILE A 220 -7.79 -7.97 -6.02
C ILE A 220 -8.41 -9.00 -5.06
N ASP A 221 -8.84 -10.15 -5.57
CA ASP A 221 -9.35 -11.24 -4.75
C ASP A 221 -8.31 -11.78 -3.74
N LYS A 222 -7.04 -11.87 -4.13
CA LYS A 222 -5.93 -12.23 -3.22
C LYS A 222 -5.67 -11.14 -2.18
N ILE A 223 -5.73 -9.86 -2.55
CA ILE A 223 -5.59 -8.73 -1.62
C ILE A 223 -6.68 -8.79 -0.55
N ILE A 224 -7.94 -9.01 -0.95
CA ILE A 224 -9.08 -9.05 -0.02
C ILE A 224 -8.97 -10.22 0.95
N ARG A 225 -8.60 -11.41 0.44
CA ARG A 225 -8.37 -12.59 1.28
C ARG A 225 -7.08 -12.54 2.09
N GLN A 226 -6.22 -11.54 1.83
CA GLN A 226 -4.88 -11.44 2.39
C GLN A 226 -4.04 -12.72 2.15
N ASP A 227 -4.27 -13.34 0.99
CA ASP A 227 -3.67 -14.61 0.57
C ASP A 227 -2.68 -14.35 -0.56
N TYR A 228 -1.47 -13.97 -0.19
CA TYR A 228 -0.39 -13.68 -1.12
C TYR A 228 0.96 -13.95 -0.46
N ASN A 229 1.94 -14.35 -1.27
CA ASN A 229 3.31 -14.62 -0.83
C ASN A 229 4.12 -13.32 -0.68
N GLU A 230 5.36 -13.44 -0.17
CA GLU A 230 6.26 -12.30 0.05
C GLU A 230 6.54 -11.51 -1.23
N ASP A 231 6.67 -12.20 -2.37
CA ASP A 231 6.93 -11.54 -3.67
C ASP A 231 5.74 -10.69 -4.12
N LEU A 232 4.52 -11.22 -4.04
CA LEU A 232 3.32 -10.45 -4.38
C LEU A 232 3.10 -9.33 -3.36
N GLU A 233 3.48 -9.51 -2.09
CA GLU A 233 3.49 -8.41 -1.12
C GLU A 233 4.44 -7.28 -1.53
N LYS A 234 5.69 -7.59 -1.91
CA LYS A 234 6.65 -6.60 -2.43
C LYS A 234 6.15 -5.91 -3.70
N TYR A 235 5.47 -6.64 -4.58
CA TYR A 235 4.85 -6.06 -5.77
C TYR A 235 3.78 -5.02 -5.40
N LEU A 236 2.93 -5.33 -4.40
CA LEU A 236 1.91 -4.40 -3.90
C LEU A 236 2.54 -3.19 -3.19
N ASP A 237 3.63 -3.38 -2.46
CA ASP A 237 4.39 -2.28 -1.86
C ASP A 237 5.02 -1.37 -2.93
N ALA A 238 5.51 -1.95 -4.02
CA ALA A 238 5.97 -1.20 -5.18
C ALA A 238 4.83 -0.42 -5.86
N CYS A 239 3.63 -1.01 -5.98
CA CYS A 239 2.43 -0.31 -6.48
C CYS A 239 2.09 0.93 -5.64
N ARG A 240 2.25 0.84 -4.31
CA ARG A 240 2.04 1.99 -3.40
C ARG A 240 3.00 3.14 -3.68
N LEU A 241 4.28 2.84 -3.87
CA LEU A 241 5.29 3.85 -4.22
C LEU A 241 4.96 4.49 -5.58
N PHE A 242 4.62 3.66 -6.56
CA PHE A 242 4.23 4.10 -7.91
C PHE A 242 2.98 4.98 -7.90
N HIS A 243 1.92 4.57 -7.20
CA HIS A 243 0.71 5.37 -7.06
C HIS A 243 0.98 6.70 -6.36
N THR A 244 1.83 6.70 -5.33
CA THR A 244 2.21 7.95 -4.64
C THR A 244 2.96 8.89 -5.58
N ALA A 245 3.90 8.38 -6.39
CA ALA A 245 4.56 9.16 -7.44
C ALA A 245 3.54 9.75 -8.43
N THR A 246 2.56 8.94 -8.85
CA THR A 246 1.49 9.33 -9.78
C THR A 246 0.61 10.45 -9.23
N LYS A 247 0.39 10.51 -7.91
CA LYS A 247 -0.28 11.64 -7.26
C LYS A 247 0.52 12.93 -7.41
N TYR A 248 1.82 12.91 -7.08
CA TYR A 248 2.71 14.07 -7.26
C TYR A 248 2.77 14.52 -8.72
N THR A 249 2.90 13.58 -9.65
CA THR A 249 2.86 13.85 -11.11
C THR A 249 1.54 14.50 -11.52
N SER A 250 0.41 14.06 -10.96
CA SER A 250 -0.90 14.64 -11.28
C SER A 250 -1.08 16.04 -10.71
N PHE A 251 -0.50 16.35 -9.55
CA PHE A 251 -0.46 17.72 -9.05
C PHE A 251 0.34 18.67 -9.94
N ILE A 252 1.35 18.16 -10.67
CA ILE A 252 2.13 18.96 -11.62
C ILE A 252 1.34 19.24 -12.89
N TYR A 253 0.69 18.21 -13.47
CA TYR A 253 0.10 18.30 -14.81
C TYR A 253 -1.41 18.54 -14.87
N ASN A 254 -2.16 18.31 -13.79
CA ASN A 254 -3.64 18.41 -13.77
C ASN A 254 -4.16 19.54 -12.86
N ILE A 255 -3.40 20.63 -12.72
CA ILE A 255 -3.73 21.77 -11.83
C ILE A 255 -5.13 22.35 -12.15
N ASP A 256 -5.56 22.34 -13.40
CA ASP A 256 -6.87 22.87 -13.82
C ASP A 256 -8.07 22.00 -13.40
N HIS A 257 -7.86 20.75 -12.96
CA HIS A 257 -8.94 19.84 -12.55
C HIS A 257 -9.17 19.81 -11.03
N TYR A 258 -8.31 20.48 -10.27
CA TYR A 258 -8.47 20.61 -8.83
C TYR A 258 -8.91 22.04 -8.52
N ASP A 259 -9.98 22.21 -7.73
CA ASP A 259 -10.35 23.48 -7.06
C ASP A 259 -9.28 23.94 -6.03
N PHE A 260 -8.05 23.44 -6.16
CA PHE A 260 -6.91 23.79 -5.35
C PHE A 260 -6.27 25.00 -6.01
N LYS A 261 -6.65 26.21 -5.55
CA LYS A 261 -5.83 27.40 -5.78
C LYS A 261 -4.42 27.04 -5.29
N PRO A 262 -3.37 27.13 -6.13
CA PRO A 262 -2.01 26.79 -5.71
C PRO A 262 -1.55 27.86 -4.72
N VAL A 263 -1.89 27.66 -3.45
CA VAL A 263 -1.23 28.32 -2.34
C VAL A 263 0.12 27.62 -2.25
N GLU A 264 1.09 28.20 -2.96
CA GLU A 264 2.49 27.76 -3.06
C GLU A 264 2.66 26.44 -3.81
N TYR A 265 3.29 26.49 -4.99
CA TYR A 265 3.95 25.32 -5.57
C TYR A 265 4.96 24.83 -4.54
N ASP A 266 4.60 23.82 -3.74
CA ASP A 266 5.52 23.23 -2.79
C ASP A 266 6.67 22.59 -3.59
N LEU A 267 7.87 23.10 -3.32
CA LEU A 267 9.00 23.15 -4.23
C LEU A 267 9.75 21.80 -4.22
N SER A 268 9.10 20.66 -4.50
CA SER A 268 9.80 19.37 -4.70
C SER A 268 9.00 18.26 -5.38
N PHE A 269 7.82 18.55 -5.95
CA PHE A 269 6.98 17.48 -6.50
C PHE A 269 7.65 16.65 -7.61
N ASP A 270 8.43 17.27 -8.49
CA ASP A 270 9.15 16.54 -9.54
C ASP A 270 10.21 15.60 -8.97
N GLU A 271 11.03 16.10 -8.04
CA GLU A 271 12.08 15.32 -7.38
C GLU A 271 11.48 14.18 -6.55
N VAL A 272 10.41 14.44 -5.81
CA VAL A 272 9.69 13.44 -5.00
C VAL A 272 9.04 12.39 -5.90
N ALA A 273 8.38 12.80 -6.98
CA ALA A 273 7.79 11.88 -7.95
C ALA A 273 8.86 10.99 -8.60
N ASN A 274 9.96 11.57 -9.09
CA ASN A 274 11.07 10.81 -9.67
C ASN A 274 11.66 9.84 -8.64
N MET A 275 11.87 10.29 -7.39
CA MET A 275 12.36 9.45 -6.30
C MET A 275 11.46 8.24 -6.07
N LEU A 276 10.15 8.46 -5.99
CA LEU A 276 9.17 7.42 -5.73
C LEU A 276 9.00 6.45 -6.91
N TYR A 277 9.00 6.93 -8.16
CA TYR A 277 9.01 6.05 -9.33
C TYR A 277 10.25 5.15 -9.32
N MET A 278 11.44 5.73 -9.13
CA MET A 278 12.67 4.94 -9.08
C MET A 278 12.62 3.92 -7.94
N SER A 279 12.22 4.32 -6.74
CA SER A 279 12.13 3.40 -5.62
C SER A 279 11.05 2.33 -5.80
N SER A 280 9.98 2.59 -6.56
CA SER A 280 9.03 1.54 -6.96
C SER A 280 9.71 0.47 -7.83
N PHE A 281 10.55 0.88 -8.78
CA PHE A 281 11.34 -0.04 -9.61
C PHE A 281 12.44 -0.74 -8.82
N GLU A 282 13.05 -0.08 -7.83
CA GLU A 282 14.03 -0.71 -6.93
C GLU A 282 13.39 -1.89 -6.21
N VAL A 283 12.22 -1.70 -5.58
CA VAL A 283 11.47 -2.77 -4.90
C VAL A 283 11.10 -3.87 -5.89
N LEU A 284 10.50 -3.52 -7.04
CA LEU A 284 10.11 -4.49 -8.07
C LEU A 284 11.31 -5.32 -8.57
N SER A 285 12.48 -4.69 -8.73
CA SER A 285 13.71 -5.37 -9.14
C SER A 285 14.28 -6.33 -8.09
N THR A 286 13.88 -6.22 -6.82
CA THR A 286 14.31 -7.15 -5.75
C THR A 286 13.59 -8.49 -5.80
N ILE A 287 12.42 -8.54 -6.44
CA ILE A 287 11.63 -9.75 -6.64
C ILE A 287 12.29 -10.64 -7.71
N MET A 288 12.97 -10.03 -8.67
CA MET A 288 13.71 -10.78 -9.69
C MET A 288 14.89 -11.54 -9.07
N ASP A 289 14.99 -12.84 -9.36
CA ASP A 289 16.16 -13.67 -9.05
C ASP A 289 17.40 -13.16 -9.81
N SER A 290 18.08 -12.18 -9.23
CA SER A 290 19.43 -11.81 -9.63
C SER A 290 20.40 -12.48 -8.65
N SER A 291 20.99 -13.60 -9.04
CA SER A 291 22.03 -14.30 -8.27
C SER A 291 23.13 -13.32 -7.87
N VAL A 292 23.16 -12.85 -6.62
CA VAL A 292 24.06 -11.79 -6.14
C VAL A 292 25.51 -12.15 -6.48
N THR A 293 26.06 -11.53 -7.52
CA THR A 293 27.44 -11.77 -7.90
C THR A 293 28.29 -11.05 -6.86
N LYS A 294 29.21 -11.71 -6.17
CA LYS A 294 30.14 -11.03 -5.25
C LYS A 294 31.43 -10.71 -5.98
N CYS A 295 32.01 -9.54 -5.71
CA CYS A 295 33.27 -9.14 -6.27
C CYS A 295 34.36 -10.11 -5.82
N LYS A 296 35.02 -10.78 -6.77
CA LYS A 296 36.09 -11.72 -6.50
C LYS A 296 37.29 -11.08 -5.76
N LYS A 297 37.44 -9.74 -5.82
CA LYS A 297 38.51 -8.99 -5.12
C LYS A 297 38.13 -8.48 -3.73
N CYS A 298 36.93 -7.93 -3.55
CA CYS A 298 36.55 -7.26 -2.29
C CYS A 298 35.35 -7.89 -1.57
N ASN A 299 34.83 -9.00 -2.11
CA ASN A 299 33.68 -9.76 -1.58
C ASN A 299 32.38 -8.93 -1.38
N GLN A 300 32.34 -7.71 -1.90
CA GLN A 300 31.13 -6.90 -1.91
C GLN A 300 30.14 -7.38 -2.97
N ASN A 301 28.86 -7.16 -2.74
CA ASN A 301 27.81 -7.50 -3.69
C ASN A 301 27.98 -6.64 -4.97
N ILE A 302 28.37 -7.27 -6.09
CA ILE A 302 28.25 -6.73 -7.44
C ILE A 302 26.78 -6.85 -7.84
N TYR A 303 25.98 -5.87 -7.43
CA TYR A 303 24.85 -5.29 -8.16
C TYR A 303 24.50 -4.01 -7.43
N SER A 304 24.97 -2.87 -7.93
CA SER A 304 24.37 -1.61 -7.48
C SER A 304 22.89 -1.66 -7.86
N ILE A 305 22.00 -1.28 -6.94
CA ILE A 305 20.54 -1.35 -7.10
C ILE A 305 20.10 -0.83 -8.49
N ARG A 306 20.74 0.24 -8.95
CA ARG A 306 20.70 0.79 -10.31
C ARG A 306 20.74 -0.26 -11.44
N GLN A 307 21.68 -1.21 -11.42
CA GLN A 307 21.81 -2.25 -12.45
C GLN A 307 20.64 -3.23 -12.45
N LYS A 308 20.08 -3.53 -11.26
CA LYS A 308 18.86 -4.36 -11.17
C LYS A 308 17.66 -3.64 -11.76
N VAL A 309 17.54 -2.34 -11.50
CA VAL A 309 16.52 -1.48 -12.11
C VAL A 309 16.69 -1.45 -13.63
N ILE A 310 17.90 -1.23 -14.15
CA ILE A 310 18.15 -1.25 -15.61
C ILE A 310 17.73 -2.59 -16.22
N LYS A 311 18.10 -3.72 -15.59
CA LYS A 311 17.71 -5.06 -16.06
C LYS A 311 16.20 -5.29 -16.01
N LEU A 312 15.51 -4.78 -14.99
CA LEU A 312 14.05 -4.79 -14.92
C LEU A 312 13.46 -4.05 -16.14
N ILE A 313 13.93 -2.84 -16.44
CA ILE A 313 13.45 -2.08 -17.60
C ILE A 313 13.71 -2.84 -18.90
N GLU A 314 14.92 -3.36 -19.11
CA GLU A 314 15.27 -4.11 -20.33
C GLU A 314 14.35 -5.33 -20.56
N ASN A 315 13.93 -5.99 -19.47
CA ASN A 315 13.08 -7.19 -19.55
C ASN A 315 11.59 -6.90 -19.75
N TYR A 316 11.09 -5.77 -19.22
CA TYR A 316 9.65 -5.53 -19.07
C TYR A 316 9.15 -4.23 -19.72
N SER A 317 10.01 -3.34 -20.22
CA SER A 317 9.57 -2.09 -20.85
C SER A 317 9.00 -2.26 -22.24
N GLY A 318 9.12 -3.43 -22.86
CA GLY A 318 8.65 -3.67 -24.23
C GLY A 318 9.33 -2.78 -25.29
N GLY A 319 10.48 -2.16 -24.96
CA GLY A 319 11.17 -1.21 -25.81
C GLY A 319 10.67 0.24 -25.69
N TYR A 320 9.64 0.52 -24.87
CA TYR A 320 9.13 1.88 -24.67
C TYR A 320 10.05 2.79 -23.83
N MET A 321 11.03 2.20 -23.14
CA MET A 321 12.04 2.93 -22.39
C MET A 321 13.38 2.20 -22.48
N ASP A 322 14.39 2.94 -22.90
CA ASP A 322 15.75 2.44 -23.03
C ASP A 322 16.55 2.58 -21.72
N LYS A 323 17.68 1.88 -21.67
CA LYS A 323 18.56 1.86 -20.49
C LYS A 323 19.14 3.22 -20.14
N ASN A 324 19.45 4.09 -21.11
CA ASN A 324 20.06 5.39 -20.87
C ASN A 324 19.04 6.36 -20.28
N SER A 325 17.81 6.31 -20.78
CA SER A 325 16.68 7.08 -20.26
C SER A 325 16.45 6.77 -18.77
N ILE A 326 16.31 5.49 -18.40
CA ILE A 326 16.14 5.12 -16.98
C ILE A 326 17.38 5.45 -16.13
N ASP A 327 18.58 5.30 -16.70
CA ASP A 327 19.83 5.63 -16.04
C ASP A 327 19.90 7.10 -15.60
N GLU A 328 19.38 8.00 -16.44
CA GLU A 328 19.30 9.42 -16.15
C GLU A 328 18.34 9.71 -15.00
N TYR A 329 17.13 9.14 -15.00
CA TYR A 329 16.18 9.27 -13.89
C TYR A 329 16.77 8.77 -12.57
N TYR A 330 17.50 7.66 -12.62
CA TYR A 330 18.16 7.09 -11.44
C TYR A 330 19.29 8.00 -10.93
N LYS A 331 20.13 8.56 -11.82
CA LYS A 331 21.17 9.54 -11.47
C LYS A 331 20.55 10.79 -10.82
N LYS A 332 19.48 11.32 -11.40
CA LYS A 332 18.70 12.45 -10.86
C LYS A 332 18.18 12.14 -9.46
N ARG A 333 17.57 10.96 -9.24
CA ARG A 333 17.13 10.50 -7.92
C ARG A 333 18.29 10.41 -6.93
N SER A 334 19.42 9.85 -7.35
CA SER A 334 20.61 9.71 -6.51
C SER A 334 21.17 11.07 -6.09
N ALA A 335 21.28 12.02 -7.01
CA ALA A 335 21.78 13.37 -6.75
C ALA A 335 20.86 14.12 -5.76
N TYR A 336 19.54 14.00 -5.92
CA TYR A 336 18.58 14.60 -4.99
C TYR A 336 18.71 14.02 -3.58
N VAL A 337 18.66 12.70 -3.44
CA VAL A 337 18.66 12.03 -2.13
C VAL A 337 19.99 12.15 -1.39
N HIS A 338 21.13 12.13 -2.11
CA HIS A 338 22.45 12.10 -1.48
C HIS A 338 23.16 13.45 -1.40
N SER A 339 22.83 14.39 -2.28
CA SER A 339 23.50 15.69 -2.36
C SER A 339 22.54 16.87 -2.20
N GLY A 340 21.24 16.62 -2.12
CA GLY A 340 20.23 17.70 -2.07
C GLY A 340 20.09 18.44 -3.39
N ASN A 341 20.55 17.86 -4.51
CA ASN A 341 20.52 18.51 -5.81
C ASN A 341 19.09 18.50 -6.38
N PHE A 342 18.53 19.68 -6.59
CA PHE A 342 17.25 19.86 -7.27
C PHE A 342 17.43 19.83 -8.80
N PHE A 343 16.36 19.53 -9.52
CA PHE A 343 16.37 19.53 -11.00
C PHE A 343 16.43 20.93 -11.58
N SER A 344 16.09 21.95 -10.78
CA SER A 344 16.14 23.36 -11.16
C SER A 344 16.31 24.24 -9.93
N ASN A 345 16.71 25.50 -10.13
CA ASN A 345 16.69 26.52 -9.08
C ASN A 345 15.31 27.16 -8.87
N ARG A 346 14.32 26.78 -9.70
CA ARG A 346 12.93 27.28 -9.68
C ARG A 346 12.80 28.80 -9.81
N SER A 347 13.71 29.45 -10.53
CA SER A 347 13.65 30.90 -10.76
C SER A 347 12.74 31.32 -11.92
N TYR A 348 11.83 30.45 -12.37
CA TYR A 348 10.84 30.77 -13.41
C TYR A 348 9.63 31.46 -12.80
N TYR A 349 9.47 32.76 -13.09
CA TYR A 349 8.41 33.58 -12.50
C TYR A 349 7.57 34.24 -13.59
N GLY A 350 6.25 34.05 -13.53
CA GLY A 350 5.30 34.74 -14.42
C GLY A 350 5.51 34.46 -15.91
N GLY A 351 6.06 33.29 -16.27
CA GLY A 351 6.36 32.95 -17.67
C GLY A 351 7.73 33.42 -18.16
N VAL A 352 8.54 34.02 -17.28
CA VAL A 352 9.81 34.67 -17.64
C VAL A 352 10.98 34.02 -16.89
N SER A 353 12.10 33.89 -17.58
CA SER A 353 13.38 33.38 -17.08
C SER A 353 14.55 34.19 -17.65
N ASN A 354 15.54 34.52 -16.82
CA ASN A 354 16.78 35.16 -17.26
C ASN A 354 17.92 34.12 -17.29
N PRO A 355 18.59 33.85 -18.42
CA PRO A 355 19.63 32.82 -18.47
C PRO A 355 20.74 33.13 -17.46
N GLN A 356 21.14 32.09 -16.70
CA GLN A 356 22.21 32.16 -15.71
C GLN A 356 23.21 31.05 -16.01
N LEU A 357 24.50 31.38 -16.11
CA LEU A 357 25.56 30.38 -16.28
C LEU A 357 25.79 29.62 -14.98
N ASP A 358 26.15 28.34 -15.08
CA ASP A 358 26.46 27.48 -13.95
C ASP A 358 27.60 26.51 -14.28
N LYS A 359 28.18 25.90 -13.23
CA LYS A 359 29.26 24.91 -13.33
C LYS A 359 28.79 23.49 -13.65
N SER A 360 27.48 23.25 -13.78
CA SER A 360 26.94 21.97 -14.26
C SER A 360 27.36 21.66 -15.70
N ASP A 361 27.23 20.38 -16.10
CA ASP A 361 27.60 19.91 -17.45
C ASP A 361 26.84 20.63 -18.58
N ILE A 362 25.65 21.16 -18.30
CA ILE A 362 24.83 21.92 -19.26
C ILE A 362 25.33 23.38 -19.38
N GLY A 363 26.08 23.87 -18.39
CA GLY A 363 26.67 25.22 -18.38
C GLY A 363 25.69 26.35 -18.03
N VAL A 364 24.41 26.02 -17.76
CA VAL A 364 23.37 26.98 -17.39
C VAL A 364 22.49 26.45 -16.25
N VAL A 365 21.97 27.36 -15.45
CA VAL A 365 21.00 27.05 -14.40
C VAL A 365 19.65 26.71 -15.03
N MET A 366 19.18 25.49 -14.77
CA MET A 366 17.81 25.09 -15.10
C MET A 366 16.83 25.82 -14.18
N GLN A 367 15.85 26.53 -14.75
CA GLN A 367 14.86 27.31 -13.98
C GLN A 367 13.53 26.62 -13.82
N LEU A 368 13.28 25.63 -14.67
CA LEU A 368 12.17 24.70 -14.56
C LEU A 368 12.72 23.28 -14.58
N PRO A 369 12.11 22.36 -13.82
CA PRO A 369 12.45 20.95 -13.88
C PRO A 369 11.96 20.38 -15.22
N LEU A 370 12.85 20.28 -16.21
CA LEU A 370 12.55 19.62 -17.49
C LEU A 370 12.79 18.11 -17.36
N VAL A 371 11.90 17.44 -16.64
CA VAL A 371 11.93 15.99 -16.46
C VAL A 371 10.62 15.39 -16.96
N ASN A 372 10.69 14.45 -17.90
CA ASN A 372 9.49 13.82 -18.47
C ASN A 372 8.93 12.76 -17.51
N LEU A 373 8.26 13.18 -16.44
CA LEU A 373 7.65 12.26 -15.47
C LEU A 373 6.41 11.56 -16.02
N HIS A 374 5.78 12.14 -17.05
CA HIS A 374 4.68 11.49 -17.77
C HIS A 374 5.13 10.17 -18.40
N ALA A 375 6.30 10.13 -19.04
CA ALA A 375 6.86 8.90 -19.57
C ALA A 375 7.13 7.83 -18.49
N LEU A 376 7.62 8.23 -17.31
CA LEU A 376 7.79 7.31 -16.17
C LEU A 376 6.45 6.75 -15.69
N ARG A 377 5.40 7.58 -15.63
CA ARG A 377 4.05 7.12 -15.28
C ARG A 377 3.55 6.09 -16.29
N GLU A 378 3.55 6.43 -17.57
CA GLU A 378 2.95 5.58 -18.58
C GLU A 378 3.70 4.27 -18.79
N VAL A 379 5.01 4.36 -18.99
CA VAL A 379 5.84 3.16 -19.20
C VAL A 379 6.00 2.38 -17.90
N GLY A 380 6.03 3.06 -16.75
CA GLY A 380 6.06 2.39 -15.45
C GLY A 380 4.81 1.55 -15.22
N GLY A 381 3.61 2.08 -15.44
CA GLY A 381 2.37 1.29 -15.36
C GLY A 381 2.41 0.06 -16.28
N PHE A 382 2.90 0.23 -17.51
CA PHE A 382 3.11 -0.88 -18.44
C PHE A 382 4.08 -1.95 -17.90
N ILE A 383 5.23 -1.54 -17.35
CA ILE A 383 6.21 -2.45 -16.73
C ILE A 383 5.57 -3.24 -15.60
N PHE A 384 4.77 -2.60 -14.74
CA PHE A 384 4.08 -3.29 -13.65
C PHE A 384 3.07 -4.33 -14.15
N ARG A 385 2.33 -4.03 -15.23
CA ARG A 385 1.40 -4.97 -15.87
C ARG A 385 2.13 -6.15 -16.52
N GLU A 386 3.20 -5.87 -17.27
CA GLU A 386 4.03 -6.89 -17.89
C GLU A 386 4.70 -7.79 -16.87
N PHE A 387 5.22 -7.21 -15.78
CA PHE A 387 5.81 -7.95 -14.67
C PHE A 387 4.79 -8.87 -14.02
N LEU A 388 3.57 -8.37 -13.76
CA LEU A 388 2.51 -9.16 -13.15
C LEU A 388 2.23 -10.44 -13.95
N ILE A 389 2.10 -10.31 -15.26
CA ILE A 389 1.76 -11.44 -16.15
C ILE A 389 2.95 -12.39 -16.30
N LYS A 390 4.14 -11.87 -16.63
CA LYS A 390 5.30 -12.71 -16.95
C LYS A 390 5.96 -13.36 -15.73
N TYR A 391 6.01 -12.68 -14.58
CA TYR A 391 6.66 -13.21 -13.37
C TYR A 391 5.70 -14.07 -12.54
N PHE A 392 4.49 -13.57 -12.27
CA PHE A 392 3.53 -14.30 -11.42
C PHE A 392 2.63 -15.27 -12.20
N GLY A 393 2.61 -15.19 -13.54
CA GLY A 393 1.83 -16.11 -14.38
C GLY A 393 0.32 -15.91 -14.28
N PHE A 394 -0.15 -14.68 -14.02
CA PHE A 394 -1.58 -14.34 -14.01
C PHE A 394 -2.16 -14.13 -15.40
#